data_AF-A0A9P5QCQ1-F1
#
_entry.id   AF-A0A9P5QCQ1-F1
#
_cell.length_a   1.000
_cell.length_b   1.000
_cell.length_c   1.000
_cell.angle_alpha   90.00
_cell.angle_beta   90.00
_cell.angle_gamma   90.00
#
_symmetry.space_group_name_H-M   'P 1'
#
loop_
_entity.id
_entity.type
_entity.pdbx_description
1 polymer ?
#
loop_
_entity_poly.entity_id
_entity_poly.type
_entity_poly.pdbx_seq_one_letter_code
_entity_poly.pdbx_strand_id
1 'polypeptide(L)'
;MSQHIKVEVLRAKDLKREDGILGKNDPYVELSIGHTLLGGQKHKTETHKNQSGDVEFGESFTFKNVKPNDELKVKVYDDDLVSDDDIGKTKIPLDTLFESGQITQWYQIGEGSKVRGQLELRLTVLRE
;
A
#
# COMPACT_ATOMS: atom_id res chain seq x y z
N MET A 1 -12.38 -20.61 5.84
CA MET A 1 -13.20 -19.39 5.93
C MET A 1 -12.47 -18.29 5.19
N SER A 2 -13.13 -17.64 4.25
CA SER A 2 -12.60 -16.49 3.51
C SER A 2 -13.50 -15.30 3.79
N GLN A 3 -12.94 -14.11 3.94
CA GLN A 3 -13.73 -12.91 4.23
C GLN A 3 -13.38 -11.80 3.25
N HIS A 4 -14.20 -10.76 3.24
CA HIS A 4 -13.95 -9.55 2.47
C HIS A 4 -13.21 -8.55 3.35
N ILE A 5 -12.22 -7.86 2.80
CA ILE A 5 -11.54 -6.77 3.51
C ILE A 5 -11.55 -5.51 2.65
N LYS A 6 -11.74 -4.37 3.29
CA LYS A 6 -11.55 -3.05 2.71
C LYS A 6 -10.19 -2.53 3.13
N VAL A 7 -9.39 -2.09 2.16
CA VAL A 7 -8.10 -1.45 2.36
C VAL A 7 -8.21 -0.01 1.90
N GLU A 8 -7.89 0.93 2.77
CA GLU A 8 -7.98 2.35 2.51
C GLU A 8 -6.58 2.94 2.60
N VAL A 9 -6.13 3.51 1.49
CA VAL A 9 -4.85 4.19 1.39
C VAL A 9 -5.10 5.63 1.80
N LEU A 10 -4.70 6.00 3.01
CA LEU A 10 -5.01 7.32 3.56
C LEU A 10 -3.99 8.33 3.04
N ARG A 11 -2.73 8.15 3.45
CA ARG A 11 -1.64 9.07 3.09
C ARG A 11 -0.27 8.42 3.21
N ALA A 12 0.71 8.96 2.51
CA ALA A 12 2.11 8.65 2.67
C ALA A 12 2.89 9.88 3.17
N LYS A 13 3.98 9.65 3.89
CA LYS A 13 4.92 10.69 4.32
C LYS A 13 6.35 10.20 4.26
N ASP A 14 7.27 11.16 4.31
CA ASP A 14 8.72 10.92 4.27
C ASP A 14 9.15 10.04 3.08
N LEU A 15 8.45 10.16 1.94
CA LEU A 15 8.78 9.42 0.73
C LEU A 15 10.13 9.90 0.17
N LYS A 16 11.10 9.01 0.13
CA LYS A 16 12.48 9.26 -0.35
C LYS A 16 12.75 8.41 -1.57
N ARG A 17 13.06 9.06 -2.69
CA ARG A 17 13.58 8.39 -3.89
C ARG A 17 14.95 7.78 -3.64
N GLU A 18 15.38 6.91 -4.56
CA GLU A 18 16.70 6.29 -4.52
C GLU A 18 17.82 7.35 -4.42
N ASP A 19 17.68 8.43 -5.20
CA ASP A 19 18.64 9.53 -5.31
C ASP A 19 18.60 10.57 -4.17
N GLY A 20 17.70 10.41 -3.20
CA GLY A 20 17.62 11.30 -2.03
C GLY A 20 17.07 12.71 -2.32
N ILE A 21 16.60 12.97 -3.54
CA ILE A 21 15.99 14.25 -3.94
C ILE A 21 14.50 14.24 -3.55
N LEU A 22 14.11 15.19 -2.69
CA LEU A 22 12.71 15.59 -2.49
C LEU A 22 12.29 16.47 -3.69
N GLY A 23 11.97 15.83 -4.81
CA GLY A 23 11.44 16.47 -6.01
C GLY A 23 9.91 16.45 -6.05
N LYS A 24 9.34 17.05 -7.10
CA LYS A 24 7.93 16.83 -7.48
C LYS A 24 7.77 15.35 -7.78
N ASN A 25 7.08 14.64 -6.89
CA ASN A 25 6.80 13.22 -7.08
C ASN A 25 5.37 13.06 -7.58
N ASP A 26 5.18 12.02 -8.39
CA ASP A 26 3.89 11.59 -8.89
C ASP A 26 3.62 10.17 -8.30
N PRO A 27 3.50 10.01 -6.97
CA PRO A 27 3.43 8.68 -6.38
C PRO A 27 2.08 8.00 -6.59
N TYR A 28 2.13 6.68 -6.72
CA TYR A 28 0.96 5.80 -6.65
C TYR A 28 1.26 4.55 -5.83
N VAL A 29 0.20 3.97 -5.24
CA VAL A 29 0.27 2.77 -4.41
C VAL A 29 -0.39 1.61 -5.13
N GLU A 30 0.35 0.51 -5.25
CA GLU A 30 -0.14 -0.77 -5.70
C GLU A 30 -0.41 -1.69 -4.50
N LEU A 31 -1.60 -2.26 -4.45
CA LEU A 31 -2.04 -3.21 -3.44
C LEU A 31 -2.31 -4.56 -4.10
N SER A 32 -1.81 -5.66 -3.52
CA SER A 32 -2.10 -7.00 -4.02
C SER A 32 -2.20 -8.04 -2.92
N ILE A 33 -3.09 -9.01 -3.11
CA ILE A 33 -3.28 -10.17 -2.22
C ILE A 33 -3.22 -11.45 -3.04
N GLY A 34 -2.46 -12.43 -2.55
CA GLY A 34 -2.24 -13.70 -3.21
C GLY A 34 -1.23 -13.63 -4.35
N HIS A 35 -1.26 -14.65 -5.22
CA HIS A 35 -0.42 -14.70 -6.42
C HIS A 35 -1.28 -14.38 -7.63
N THR A 36 -0.99 -13.28 -8.33
CA THR A 36 -1.83 -12.77 -9.43
C THR A 36 -2.03 -13.79 -10.55
N LEU A 37 -1.02 -14.63 -10.84
CA LEU A 37 -1.11 -15.71 -11.84
C LEU A 37 -2.02 -16.88 -11.42
N LEU A 38 -2.45 -16.92 -10.15
CA LEU A 38 -3.33 -17.93 -9.59
C LEU A 38 -4.68 -17.32 -9.13
N GLY A 39 -5.08 -16.19 -9.70
CA GLY A 39 -6.32 -15.50 -9.35
C GLY A 39 -6.20 -14.54 -8.15
N GLY A 40 -4.98 -14.11 -7.83
CA GLY A 40 -4.76 -13.03 -6.86
C GLY A 40 -5.37 -11.70 -7.32
N GLN A 41 -5.73 -10.85 -6.37
CA GLN A 41 -6.34 -9.55 -6.62
C GLN A 41 -5.28 -8.45 -6.55
N LYS A 42 -5.39 -7.47 -7.45
CA LYS A 42 -4.48 -6.33 -7.53
C LYS A 42 -5.28 -5.06 -7.81
N HIS A 43 -4.97 -4.02 -7.06
CA HIS A 43 -5.51 -2.67 -7.18
C HIS A 43 -4.36 -1.67 -7.19
N LYS A 44 -4.59 -0.50 -7.78
CA LYS A 44 -3.68 0.64 -7.71
C LYS A 44 -4.45 1.93 -7.49
N THR A 45 -3.86 2.86 -6.76
CA THR A 45 -4.35 4.23 -6.63
C THR A 45 -4.17 4.97 -7.95
N GLU A 46 -4.81 6.12 -8.06
CA GLU A 46 -4.44 7.13 -9.04
C GLU A 46 -3.03 7.65 -8.75
N THR A 47 -2.41 8.21 -9.79
CA THR A 47 -1.11 8.88 -9.69
C THR A 47 -1.35 10.30 -9.19
N HIS A 48 -0.86 10.61 -8.00
CA HIS A 48 -1.03 11.95 -7.41
C HIS A 48 0.10 12.87 -7.85
N LYS A 49 -0.16 13.70 -8.87
CA LYS A 49 0.90 14.48 -9.52
C LYS A 49 1.36 15.72 -8.74
N ASN A 50 2.63 16.08 -8.88
CA ASN A 50 3.29 17.26 -8.33
C ASN A 50 3.17 17.38 -6.80
N GLN A 51 3.18 16.25 -6.09
CA GLN A 51 3.10 16.28 -4.64
C GLN A 51 4.47 16.64 -4.04
N SER A 52 4.45 17.55 -3.06
CA SER A 52 5.63 17.96 -2.30
C SER A 52 5.37 17.73 -0.81
N GLY A 53 6.02 16.72 -0.21
CA GLY A 53 5.81 16.37 1.19
C GLY A 53 4.86 15.18 1.37
N ASP A 54 3.92 15.31 2.30
CA ASP A 54 2.93 14.28 2.59
C ASP A 54 1.91 14.17 1.44
N VAL A 55 1.64 12.96 0.97
CA VAL A 55 0.70 12.69 -0.12
C VAL A 55 -0.57 12.11 0.46
N GLU A 56 -1.70 12.74 0.22
CA GLU A 56 -3.02 12.20 0.57
C GLU A 56 -3.62 11.48 -0.64
N PHE A 57 -3.90 10.19 -0.48
CA PHE A 57 -4.55 9.37 -1.52
C PHE A 57 -6.06 9.39 -1.32
N GLY A 58 -6.52 8.99 -0.11
CA GLY A 58 -7.94 8.93 0.22
C GLY A 58 -8.73 7.85 -0.54
N GLU A 59 -8.04 6.91 -1.19
CA GLU A 59 -8.65 5.86 -2.00
C GLU A 59 -8.91 4.57 -1.23
N SER A 60 -9.92 3.80 -1.63
CA SER A 60 -10.25 2.54 -0.99
C SER A 60 -10.57 1.42 -1.96
N PHE A 61 -10.13 0.21 -1.61
CA PHE A 61 -10.23 -0.98 -2.43
C PHE A 61 -10.76 -2.15 -1.60
N THR A 62 -11.61 -2.97 -2.21
CA THR A 62 -12.19 -4.14 -1.55
C THR A 62 -11.60 -5.41 -2.14
N PHE A 63 -10.93 -6.18 -1.28
CA PHE A 63 -10.44 -7.50 -1.60
C PHE A 63 -11.43 -8.56 -1.13
N LYS A 64 -11.75 -9.50 -2.01
CA LYS A 64 -12.71 -10.56 -1.77
C LYS A 64 -12.05 -11.89 -1.47
N ASN A 65 -12.72 -12.77 -0.74
CA ASN A 65 -12.26 -14.14 -0.49
C ASN A 65 -10.85 -14.23 0.11
N VAL A 66 -10.49 -13.28 0.97
CA VAL A 66 -9.18 -13.21 1.62
C VAL A 66 -9.12 -14.20 2.79
N LYS A 67 -8.01 -14.91 2.89
CA LYS A 67 -7.76 -15.91 3.93
C LYS A 67 -6.88 -15.31 5.05
N PRO A 68 -6.97 -15.85 6.29
CA PRO A 68 -6.11 -15.41 7.40
C PRO A 68 -4.61 -15.51 7.15
N ASN A 69 -4.18 -16.51 6.37
CA ASN A 69 -2.77 -16.71 6.04
C ASN A 69 -2.31 -15.89 4.82
N ASP A 70 -3.18 -15.07 4.24
CA ASP A 70 -2.79 -14.20 3.12
C ASP A 70 -2.05 -12.96 3.65
N GLU A 71 -1.16 -12.44 2.81
CA GLU A 71 -0.45 -11.19 3.06
C GLU A 71 -0.91 -10.13 2.07
N LEU A 72 -1.19 -8.92 2.57
CA LEU A 72 -1.36 -7.74 1.75
C LEU A 72 0.02 -7.19 1.39
N LYS A 73 0.35 -7.28 0.10
CA LYS A 73 1.55 -6.67 -0.46
C LYS A 73 1.21 -5.26 -0.90
N VAL A 74 1.99 -4.31 -0.39
CA VAL A 74 1.85 -2.90 -0.69
C VAL A 74 3.16 -2.43 -1.33
N LYS A 75 3.05 -1.77 -2.47
CA LYS A 75 4.20 -1.17 -3.16
C LYS A 75 3.89 0.27 -3.48
N VAL A 76 4.87 1.14 -3.31
CA VAL A 76 4.77 2.55 -3.65
C VAL A 76 5.73 2.80 -4.81
N TYR A 77 5.19 3.39 -5.86
CA TYR A 77 5.90 3.74 -7.07
C TYR A 77 5.88 5.24 -7.26
N ASP A 78 6.87 5.75 -8.00
CA ASP A 78 6.88 7.10 -8.52
C ASP A 78 6.72 7.07 -10.04
N ASP A 79 5.64 7.65 -10.56
CA ASP A 79 5.37 7.74 -12.00
C ASP A 79 6.18 8.90 -12.58
N ASP A 80 7.49 8.69 -12.74
CA ASP A 80 8.37 9.63 -13.43
C ASP A 80 8.41 9.33 -14.93
N LEU A 81 8.51 10.39 -15.74
CA LEU A 81 8.52 10.34 -17.21
C LEU A 81 9.62 9.49 -17.87
N VAL A 82 10.58 8.94 -17.10
CA VAL A 82 11.80 8.29 -17.62
C VAL A 82 11.99 6.86 -17.10
N SER A 83 11.63 6.56 -15.84
CA SER A 83 11.48 5.20 -15.30
C SER A 83 10.55 5.20 -14.09
N ASP A 84 9.63 4.24 -14.03
CA ASP A 84 8.85 3.99 -12.81
C ASP A 84 9.79 3.44 -11.74
N ASP A 85 10.25 4.30 -10.83
CA ASP A 85 11.16 3.91 -9.77
C ASP A 85 10.36 3.36 -8.57
N ASP A 86 10.73 2.15 -8.12
CA ASP A 86 10.19 1.54 -6.91
C ASP A 86 10.69 2.34 -5.69
N ILE A 87 9.80 3.13 -5.08
CA ILE A 87 10.12 3.84 -3.83
C ILE A 87 10.29 2.82 -2.71
N GLY A 88 9.40 1.83 -2.68
CA GLY A 88 9.59 0.66 -1.84
C GLY A 88 8.33 -0.15 -1.65
N LYS A 89 8.47 -1.21 -0.87
CA LYS A 89 7.42 -2.19 -0.64
C LYS A 89 7.34 -2.60 0.82
N THR A 90 6.19 -3.11 1.20
CA THR A 90 5.95 -3.73 2.50
C THR A 90 4.94 -4.87 2.36
N LYS A 91 4.98 -5.79 3.32
CA LYS A 91 4.03 -6.90 3.40
C LYS A 91 3.36 -6.86 4.76
N ILE A 92 2.04 -6.92 4.74
CA ILE A 92 1.21 -6.80 5.93
C ILE A 92 0.50 -8.13 6.12
N PRO A 93 0.82 -8.89 7.18
CA PRO A 93 0.13 -10.12 7.49
C PRO A 93 -1.29 -9.80 7.98
N LEU A 94 -2.28 -10.54 7.50
CA LEU A 94 -3.70 -10.22 7.73
C LEU A 94 -4.31 -10.98 8.91
N ASP A 95 -3.57 -11.85 9.60
CA ASP A 95 -4.05 -12.61 10.75
C ASP A 95 -4.59 -11.68 11.86
N THR A 96 -3.80 -10.71 12.30
CA THR A 96 -4.19 -9.71 13.31
C THR A 96 -5.41 -8.88 12.93
N LEU A 97 -5.63 -8.65 11.62
CA LEU A 97 -6.80 -7.93 11.11
C LEU A 97 -8.08 -8.73 11.34
N PHE A 98 -8.04 -10.05 11.16
CA PHE A 98 -9.21 -10.90 11.38
C PHE A 98 -9.58 -11.01 12.86
N GLU A 99 -8.60 -10.90 13.76
CA GLU A 99 -8.83 -10.86 15.21
C GLU A 99 -9.38 -9.50 15.67
N SER A 100 -8.79 -8.40 15.18
CA SER A 100 -9.16 -7.04 15.61
C SER A 100 -10.42 -6.50 14.90
N GLY A 101 -10.73 -7.01 13.71
CA GLY A 101 -11.81 -6.54 12.83
C GLY A 101 -11.49 -5.24 12.07
N GLN A 102 -10.67 -4.36 12.63
CA GLN A 102 -10.16 -3.16 11.96
C GLN A 102 -8.77 -2.80 12.50
N ILE A 103 -7.89 -2.34 11.62
CA ILE A 103 -6.55 -1.85 11.96
C ILE A 103 -6.30 -0.58 11.17
N THR A 104 -5.89 0.49 11.87
CA THR A 104 -5.36 1.71 11.24
C THR A 104 -3.99 1.97 11.82
N GLN A 105 -2.95 1.92 10.98
CA GLN A 105 -1.58 2.18 11.43
C GLN A 105 -0.67 2.63 10.29
N TRP A 106 0.49 3.14 10.68
CA TRP A 106 1.58 3.48 9.79
C TRP A 106 2.44 2.25 9.50
N TYR A 107 2.59 1.93 8.22
CA TYR A 107 3.48 0.88 7.75
C TYR A 107 4.72 1.50 7.11
N GLN A 108 5.89 1.01 7.50
CA GLN A 108 7.14 1.44 6.88
C GLN A 108 7.26 0.83 5.49
N ILE A 109 7.67 1.66 4.53
CA ILE A 109 7.90 1.28 3.14
C ILE A 109 9.41 1.15 2.93
N GLY A 110 9.85 -0.04 2.53
CA GLY A 110 11.26 -0.40 2.40
C GLY A 110 11.75 -1.36 3.50
N GLU A 111 12.92 -1.96 3.29
CA GLU A 111 13.48 -3.00 4.16
C GLU A 111 14.81 -2.55 4.78
N GLY A 112 14.95 -2.74 6.10
CA GLY A 112 16.19 -2.49 6.85
C GLY A 112 16.64 -1.03 6.80
N SER A 113 17.88 -0.78 6.36
CA SER A 113 18.45 0.56 6.22
C SER A 113 17.89 1.36 5.02
N LYS A 114 17.03 0.75 4.21
CA LYS A 114 16.38 1.37 3.04
C LYS A 114 14.92 1.74 3.32
N VAL A 115 14.57 2.15 4.54
CA VAL A 115 13.24 2.74 4.79
C VAL A 115 13.13 4.03 3.99
N ARG A 116 12.23 4.03 3.01
CA ARG A 116 12.01 5.12 2.06
C ARG A 116 10.72 5.89 2.33
N GLY A 117 10.00 5.57 3.41
CA GLY A 117 8.85 6.35 3.84
C GLY A 117 7.89 5.56 4.70
N GLN A 118 6.74 6.17 5.00
CA GLN A 118 5.66 5.55 5.75
C GLN A 118 4.32 5.75 5.04
N LEU A 119 3.48 4.72 5.08
CA LEU A 119 2.14 4.74 4.50
C LEU A 119 1.11 4.42 5.59
N GLU A 120 0.15 5.30 5.76
CA GLU A 120 -0.98 5.09 6.66
C GLU A 120 -2.07 4.33 5.92
N LEU A 121 -2.37 3.13 6.41
CA LEU A 121 -3.41 2.28 5.84
C LEU A 121 -4.46 1.98 6.90
N ARG A 122 -5.73 2.00 6.47
CA ARG A 122 -6.85 1.46 7.24
C ARG A 122 -7.35 0.18 6.58
N LEU A 123 -7.23 -0.92 7.30
CA LEU A 123 -7.74 -2.23 6.90
C LEU A 123 -8.97 -2.53 7.75
N THR A 124 -10.07 -2.91 7.11
CA THR A 124 -11.34 -3.22 7.79
C THR A 124 -11.88 -4.55 7.26
N VAL A 125 -12.18 -5.48 8.15
CA VAL A 125 -12.92 -6.69 7.80
C VAL A 125 -14.36 -6.31 7.51
N LEU A 126 -14.82 -6.61 6.31
CA LEU A 126 -16.21 -6.46 5.93
C LEU A 126 -16.95 -7.73 6.39
N ARG A 127 -17.75 -7.57 7.43
CA ARG A 127 -18.68 -8.60 7.90
C ARG A 127 -19.95 -8.47 7.09
N GLU A 128 -20.26 -9.49 6.29
CA GLU A 128 -21.58 -9.65 5.64
C GLU A 128 -22.59 -10.23 6.63
#